data_AF-A0AAW8G371-F1
#
_entry.id   AF-A0AAW8G371-F1
#
_cell.length_a   1.000
_cell.length_b   1.000
_cell.length_c   1.000
_cell.angle_alpha   90.00
_cell.angle_beta   90.00
_cell.angle_gamma   90.00
#
_symmetry.space_group_name_H-M   'P 1'
#
loop_
_entity.id
_entity.type
_entity.pdbx_description
1 polymer ?
#
loop_
_entity_poly.entity_id
_entity_poly.type
_entity_poly.pdbx_seq_one_letter_code
_entity_poly.pdbx_strand_id
1 'polypeptide(L)'
;MKRGYTIRKAVNPDNFKDFKNIEKVIDKGIRDILTERLKEFNGNSKEAFSDLEKNPIWLNKSKGISIKAVTITGINNAEALHYKKDHLGKDILDEDGQRIAVDFVSTGNNHHVAIYEDENGNLQEKVVSFYEAVERVNQKLPAIDKEYNSASGWKFLFTMKQNEMFLFPSEDFDPKEVDLFDEKNLSFISKNLFRVQKIATKDYFFRHHLETTVEDNSALKGITWRREGLSGLKNVWKVRLNHLGKIVQVGEY
;
A
#
# COMPACT_ATOMS: atom_id res chain seq x y z
N MET A 1 7.96 26.73 -6.54
CA MET A 1 7.96 25.87 -5.35
C MET A 1 7.11 24.65 -5.65
N LYS A 2 7.65 23.42 -5.59
CA LYS A 2 6.84 22.21 -5.70
C LYS A 2 5.80 22.24 -4.57
N ARG A 3 4.52 22.42 -4.88
CA ARG A 3 3.41 22.37 -3.92
C ARG A 3 3.27 20.93 -3.44
N GLY A 4 4.09 20.53 -2.47
CA GLY A 4 3.90 19.29 -1.74
C GLY A 4 2.83 19.49 -0.67
N TYR A 5 1.97 18.49 -0.48
CA TYR A 5 1.05 18.49 0.65
C TYR A 5 1.83 18.51 1.96
N THR A 6 1.22 19.01 3.03
CA THR A 6 1.89 19.16 4.33
C THR A 6 1.11 18.43 5.40
N ILE A 7 1.79 17.79 6.33
CA ILE A 7 1.15 17.12 7.47
C ILE A 7 1.79 17.58 8.77
N ARG A 8 1.02 17.60 9.84
CA ARG A 8 1.51 17.93 11.18
C ARG A 8 1.87 16.65 11.93
N LYS A 9 3.08 16.58 12.47
CA LYS A 9 3.56 15.44 13.25
C LYS A 9 4.03 15.89 14.63
N ALA A 10 3.71 15.10 15.65
CA ALA A 10 4.19 15.32 17.01
C ALA A 10 5.70 15.12 17.07
N VAL A 11 6.40 15.95 17.84
CA VAL A 11 7.83 15.78 18.10
C VAL A 11 8.00 14.60 19.05
N ASN A 12 8.54 13.49 18.55
CA ASN A 12 8.82 12.28 19.32
C ASN A 12 9.92 11.46 18.61
N PRO A 13 10.47 10.43 19.28
CA PRO A 13 11.57 9.63 18.73
C PRO A 13 11.21 8.90 17.43
N ASP A 14 9.95 8.47 17.28
CA ASP A 14 9.52 7.70 16.11
C ASP A 14 9.41 8.56 14.85
N ASN A 15 8.85 9.77 14.97
CA ASN A 15 8.67 10.69 13.86
C ASN A 15 9.99 11.38 13.47
N PHE A 16 10.87 11.65 14.43
CA PHE A 16 12.13 12.39 14.23
C PHE A 16 13.35 11.57 14.65
N LYS A 17 13.41 10.32 14.20
CA LYS A 17 14.47 9.38 14.58
C LYS A 17 15.89 9.80 14.18
N ASP A 18 16.01 10.53 13.07
CA ASP A 18 17.26 10.87 12.39
C ASP A 18 17.16 12.25 11.72
N PHE A 19 18.33 12.79 11.35
CA PHE A 19 18.43 14.08 10.66
C PHE A 19 17.61 14.14 9.36
N LYS A 20 17.49 13.00 8.65
CA LYS A 20 16.71 12.89 7.41
C LYS A 20 15.22 13.16 7.63
N ASN A 21 14.65 12.75 8.77
CA ASN A 21 13.26 13.07 9.07
C ASN A 21 13.08 14.53 9.52
N ILE A 22 14.09 15.11 10.17
CA ILE A 22 14.09 16.53 10.54
C ILE A 22 14.20 17.42 9.28
N GLU A 23 14.93 17.01 8.25
CA GLU A 23 15.03 17.75 6.97
C GLU A 23 13.68 18.01 6.29
N LYS A 24 12.69 17.14 6.53
CA LYS A 24 11.32 17.26 6.00
C LYS A 24 10.51 18.39 6.66
N VAL A 25 10.98 18.95 7.77
CA VAL A 25 10.32 20.08 8.44
C VAL A 25 10.37 21.31 7.53
N ILE A 26 9.21 21.93 7.35
CA ILE A 26 9.04 23.05 6.41
C ILE A 26 9.65 24.33 6.97
N ASP A 27 9.42 24.59 8.26
CA ASP A 27 9.96 25.75 8.94
C ASP A 27 11.44 25.55 9.23
N LYS A 28 12.29 26.38 8.61
CA LYS A 28 13.74 26.29 8.76
C LYS A 28 14.20 26.54 10.20
N GLY A 29 13.61 27.48 10.92
CA GLY A 29 14.01 27.80 12.29
C GLY A 29 13.71 26.64 13.23
N ILE A 30 12.51 26.06 13.13
CA ILE A 30 12.14 24.86 13.89
C ILE A 30 13.04 23.68 13.52
N ARG A 31 13.36 23.51 12.23
CA ARG A 31 14.25 22.45 11.76
C ARG A 31 15.64 22.56 12.37
N ASP A 32 16.19 23.76 12.43
CA ASP A 32 17.51 24.03 12.99
C ASP A 32 17.52 23.71 14.51
N ILE A 33 16.49 24.15 15.25
CA ILE A 33 16.31 23.83 16.68
C ILE A 33 16.25 22.31 16.93
N LEU A 34 15.46 21.57 16.14
CA LEU A 34 15.37 20.10 16.29
C LEU A 34 16.68 19.40 15.94
N THR A 35 17.42 19.93 14.96
CA THR A 35 18.72 19.40 14.55
C THR A 35 19.77 19.59 15.64
N GLU A 36 19.84 20.78 16.23
CA GLU A 36 20.72 21.07 17.38
C GLU A 36 20.38 20.18 18.55
N ARG A 37 19.09 20.06 18.88
CA ARG A 37 18.62 19.17 19.93
C ARG A 37 19.04 17.72 19.71
N LEU A 38 18.95 17.20 18.48
CA LEU A 38 19.39 15.83 18.20
C LEU A 38 20.91 15.67 18.32
N LYS A 39 21.69 16.70 17.99
CA LYS A 39 23.15 16.72 18.15
C LYS A 39 23.58 16.72 19.62
N GLU A 40 22.88 17.46 20.49
CA GLU A 40 23.14 17.48 21.94
C GLU A 40 23.12 16.08 22.57
N PHE A 41 22.30 15.18 22.02
CA PHE A 41 22.16 13.79 22.48
C PHE A 41 22.91 12.81 21.58
N ASN A 42 23.95 13.25 20.87
CA ASN A 42 24.79 12.41 20.01
C ASN A 42 24.00 11.61 18.95
N GLY A 43 22.89 12.16 18.46
CA GLY A 43 22.02 11.48 17.48
C GLY A 43 21.00 10.52 18.09
N ASN A 44 20.90 10.41 19.42
CA ASN A 44 19.94 9.53 20.09
C ASN A 44 18.56 10.21 20.22
N SER A 45 17.68 9.94 19.26
CA SER A 45 16.31 10.48 19.24
C SER A 45 15.45 10.06 20.43
N LYS A 46 15.70 8.88 21.01
CA LYS A 46 14.96 8.40 22.19
C LYS A 46 15.23 9.27 23.40
N GLU A 47 16.44 9.78 23.57
CA GLU A 47 16.76 10.69 24.67
C GLU A 47 16.38 12.13 24.33
N ALA A 48 16.63 12.55 23.09
CA ALA A 48 16.38 13.93 22.64
C ALA A 48 14.89 14.34 22.70
N PHE A 49 13.97 13.38 22.43
CA PHE A 49 12.56 13.66 22.15
C PHE A 49 11.53 12.88 23.00
N SER A 50 11.94 12.10 24.01
CA SER A 50 11.00 11.35 24.86
C SER A 50 10.42 12.15 26.02
N ASP A 51 11.23 12.97 26.70
CA ASP A 51 10.83 13.70 27.91
C ASP A 51 10.65 15.21 27.64
N LEU A 52 9.69 15.55 26.79
CA LEU A 52 9.39 16.95 26.41
C LEU A 52 8.63 17.72 27.50
N GLU A 53 8.10 17.04 28.52
CA GLU A 53 7.43 17.69 29.65
C GLU A 53 8.45 18.25 30.65
N LYS A 54 9.51 17.49 30.98
CA LYS A 54 10.58 17.98 31.86
C LYS A 54 11.67 18.74 31.12
N ASN A 55 11.89 18.43 29.84
CA ASN A 55 12.90 19.08 29.01
C ASN A 55 12.28 19.58 27.68
N PRO A 56 11.46 20.65 27.74
CA PRO A 56 10.76 21.14 26.56
C PRO A 56 11.70 21.75 25.52
N ILE A 57 11.35 21.57 24.26
CA ILE A 57 12.00 22.25 23.14
C ILE A 57 11.28 23.58 22.93
N TRP A 58 12.01 24.68 23.01
CA TRP A 58 11.43 26.02 22.99
C TRP A 58 11.53 26.63 21.60
N LEU A 59 10.39 27.10 21.06
CA LEU A 59 10.41 28.06 19.96
C LEU A 59 10.72 29.46 20.50
N ASN A 60 10.14 29.78 21.65
CA ASN A 60 10.40 31.02 22.36
C ASN A 60 10.31 30.77 23.86
N LYS A 61 11.48 30.72 24.51
CA LYS A 61 11.59 30.44 25.94
C LYS A 61 11.03 31.56 26.82
N SER A 62 11.22 32.84 26.43
CA SER A 62 10.74 33.97 27.24
C SER A 62 9.22 34.11 27.25
N LYS A 63 8.55 33.65 26.18
CA LYS A 63 7.09 33.60 26.07
C LYS A 63 6.49 32.25 26.48
N GLY A 64 7.31 31.29 26.93
CA GLY A 64 6.83 29.95 27.30
C GLY A 64 6.23 29.15 26.14
N ILE A 65 6.65 29.41 24.89
CA ILE A 65 6.12 28.74 23.70
C ILE A 65 7.02 27.55 23.35
N SER A 66 6.55 26.35 23.65
CA SER A 66 7.22 25.08 23.33
C SER A 66 6.73 24.45 22.02
N ILE A 67 7.59 23.67 21.39
CA ILE A 67 7.32 22.95 20.15
C ILE A 67 6.85 21.54 20.49
N LYS A 68 5.56 21.28 20.32
CA LYS A 68 4.95 19.94 20.53
C LYS A 68 4.74 19.17 19.22
N ALA A 69 4.49 19.89 18.13
CA ALA A 69 4.24 19.32 16.82
C ALA A 69 4.64 20.29 15.72
N VAL A 70 5.18 19.75 14.62
CA VAL A 70 5.75 20.52 13.52
C VAL A 70 5.13 20.10 12.19
N THR A 71 5.13 21.02 11.23
CA THR A 71 4.64 20.74 9.89
C THR A 71 5.79 20.21 9.03
N ILE A 72 5.58 19.03 8.46
CA ILE A 72 6.52 18.39 7.55
C ILE A 72 5.92 18.27 6.15
N THR A 73 6.78 18.09 5.16
CA THR A 73 6.36 17.68 3.81
C THR A 73 5.69 16.30 3.86
N GLY A 74 4.50 16.21 3.28
CA GLY A 74 3.65 15.03 3.21
C GLY A 74 3.85 14.22 1.93
N ILE A 75 2.97 13.23 1.71
CA ILE A 75 2.98 12.37 0.53
C ILE A 75 2.54 13.17 -0.70
N ASN A 76 3.13 12.90 -1.87
CA ASN A 76 2.83 13.63 -3.12
C ASN A 76 1.50 13.25 -3.77
N ASN A 77 1.01 12.03 -3.53
CA ASN A 77 -0.26 11.54 -4.05
C ASN A 77 -1.34 11.71 -2.99
N ALA A 78 -2.14 12.76 -3.12
CA ALA A 78 -3.30 12.98 -2.28
C ALA A 78 -4.48 13.44 -3.14
N GLU A 79 -5.66 12.93 -2.81
CA GLU A 79 -6.92 13.31 -3.45
C GLU A 79 -7.71 14.26 -2.54
N ALA A 80 -8.38 15.24 -3.14
CA ALA A 80 -9.18 16.22 -2.41
C ALA A 80 -10.46 15.57 -1.88
N LEU A 81 -10.69 15.65 -0.58
CA LEU A 81 -11.89 15.13 0.08
C LEU A 81 -12.98 16.21 0.14
N HIS A 82 -12.58 17.43 0.50
CA HIS A 82 -13.50 18.55 0.67
C HIS A 82 -12.97 19.81 -0.02
N TYR A 83 -13.92 20.64 -0.41
CA TYR A 83 -13.69 21.96 -0.99
C TYR A 83 -14.10 23.05 -0.01
N LYS A 84 -13.42 24.19 -0.11
CA LYS A 84 -13.62 25.35 0.74
C LYS A 84 -15.05 25.86 0.57
N LYS A 85 -15.72 26.06 1.69
CA LYS A 85 -17.06 26.64 1.76
C LYS A 85 -17.05 27.88 2.64
N ASP A 86 -17.95 28.81 2.35
CA ASP A 86 -18.22 29.95 3.21
C ASP A 86 -19.05 29.55 4.45
N HIS A 87 -19.34 30.51 5.32
CA HIS A 87 -20.14 30.27 6.52
C HIS A 87 -21.60 29.88 6.23
N LEU A 88 -22.05 29.97 4.97
CA LEU A 88 -23.37 29.57 4.49
C LEU A 88 -23.34 28.23 3.73
N GLY A 89 -22.18 27.58 3.63
CA GLY A 89 -22.00 26.30 2.93
C GLY A 89 -21.83 26.41 1.41
N LYS A 90 -21.73 27.62 0.85
CA LYS A 90 -21.49 27.83 -0.59
C LYS A 90 -20.00 27.68 -0.90
N ASP A 91 -19.70 27.10 -2.05
CA ASP A 91 -18.31 26.87 -2.46
C ASP A 91 -17.60 28.21 -2.69
N ILE A 92 -16.38 28.32 -2.16
CA ILE A 92 -15.47 29.42 -2.45
C ILE A 92 -14.60 29.02 -3.63
N LEU A 93 -14.61 29.87 -4.66
CA LEU A 93 -13.84 29.68 -5.89
C LEU A 93 -12.54 30.48 -5.85
N ASP A 94 -11.52 30.03 -6.58
CA ASP A 94 -10.30 30.79 -6.84
C ASP A 94 -10.50 31.82 -7.96
N GLU A 95 -9.42 32.52 -8.31
CA GLU A 95 -9.40 33.56 -9.36
C GLU A 95 -9.80 33.01 -10.75
N ASP A 96 -9.65 31.70 -10.97
CA ASP A 96 -10.00 31.00 -12.21
C ASP A 96 -11.41 30.38 -12.17
N GLY A 97 -12.16 30.60 -11.09
CA GLY A 97 -13.51 30.06 -10.90
C GLY A 97 -13.54 28.58 -10.50
N GLN A 98 -12.42 27.99 -10.09
CA GLN A 98 -12.35 26.60 -9.65
C GLN A 98 -12.53 26.48 -8.14
N ARG A 99 -13.07 25.34 -7.69
CA ARG A 99 -13.23 25.05 -6.26
C ARG A 99 -11.88 24.85 -5.59
N ILE A 100 -11.68 25.48 -4.44
CA ILE A 100 -10.44 25.37 -3.67
C ILE A 100 -10.50 24.15 -2.77
N ALA A 101 -9.65 23.14 -3.00
CA ALA A 101 -9.54 21.98 -2.11
C ALA A 101 -8.90 22.35 -0.75
N VAL A 102 -9.43 21.81 0.34
CA VAL A 102 -8.96 22.12 1.72
C VAL A 102 -8.51 20.90 2.50
N ASP A 103 -9.15 19.76 2.26
CA ASP A 103 -8.81 18.49 2.92
C ASP A 103 -8.35 17.49 1.87
N PHE A 104 -7.33 16.71 2.22
CA PHE A 104 -6.74 15.73 1.32
C PHE A 104 -6.54 14.39 2.02
N VAL A 105 -6.72 13.30 1.27
CA VAL A 105 -6.49 11.93 1.74
C VAL A 105 -5.42 11.25 0.89
N SER A 106 -4.58 10.44 1.55
CA SER A 106 -3.62 9.57 0.86
C SER A 106 -4.34 8.30 0.41
N THR A 107 -4.32 8.02 -0.90
CA THR A 107 -4.92 6.81 -1.50
C THR A 107 -3.96 5.62 -1.51
N GLY A 108 -2.79 5.72 -0.87
CA GLY A 108 -1.68 4.79 -1.02
C GLY A 108 -1.89 3.35 -0.53
N ASN A 109 -3.06 3.00 0.02
CA ASN A 109 -3.38 1.62 0.37
C ASN A 109 -4.17 0.94 -0.76
N ASN A 110 -3.59 -0.10 -1.36
CA ASN A 110 -4.21 -0.85 -2.45
C ASN A 110 -5.25 -1.82 -1.88
N HIS A 111 -6.45 -1.83 -2.43
CA HIS A 111 -7.50 -2.79 -2.06
C HIS A 111 -7.29 -4.13 -2.75
N HIS A 112 -7.00 -4.09 -4.06
CA HIS A 112 -6.71 -5.26 -4.88
C HIS A 112 -5.99 -4.83 -6.17
N VAL A 113 -5.46 -5.82 -6.88
CA VAL A 113 -5.07 -5.68 -8.29
C VAL A 113 -5.96 -6.58 -9.12
N ALA A 114 -6.58 -6.04 -10.15
CA ALA A 114 -7.34 -6.81 -11.13
C ALA A 114 -6.45 -7.10 -12.36
N ILE A 115 -6.47 -8.34 -12.83
CA ILE A 115 -5.72 -8.81 -13.99
C ILE A 115 -6.69 -9.09 -15.15
N TYR A 116 -6.36 -8.56 -16.31
CA TYR A 116 -7.09 -8.69 -17.56
C TYR A 116 -6.17 -9.24 -18.65
N GLU A 117 -6.76 -9.83 -19.67
CA GLU A 117 -6.09 -10.20 -20.92
C GLU A 117 -6.57 -9.28 -22.04
N ASP A 118 -5.66 -8.69 -22.80
CA ASP A 118 -6.00 -7.89 -23.98
C ASP A 118 -6.19 -8.76 -25.23
N GLU A 119 -6.63 -8.14 -26.33
CA GLU A 119 -6.88 -8.83 -27.62
C GLU A 119 -5.65 -9.56 -28.18
N ASN A 120 -4.44 -9.16 -27.76
CA ASN A 120 -3.18 -9.78 -28.20
C ASN A 120 -2.74 -10.91 -27.27
N GLY A 121 -3.51 -11.27 -26.24
CA GLY A 121 -3.16 -12.28 -25.24
C GLY A 121 -2.11 -11.80 -24.23
N ASN A 122 -1.94 -10.48 -24.06
CA ASN A 122 -1.06 -9.93 -23.03
C ASN A 122 -1.84 -9.59 -21.77
N LEU A 123 -1.22 -9.85 -20.64
CA LEU A 123 -1.81 -9.55 -19.34
C LEU A 123 -1.63 -8.06 -19.01
N GLN A 124 -2.70 -7.44 -18.55
CA GLN A 124 -2.78 -6.05 -18.12
C GLN A 124 -3.26 -5.99 -16.67
N GLU A 125 -2.69 -5.08 -15.88
CA GLU A 125 -3.12 -4.85 -14.51
C GLU A 125 -3.89 -3.54 -14.34
N LYS A 126 -4.85 -3.55 -13.41
CA LYS A 126 -5.44 -2.36 -12.82
C LYS A 126 -5.27 -2.45 -11.31
N VAL A 127 -4.41 -1.59 -10.77
CA VAL A 127 -4.29 -1.42 -9.32
C VAL A 127 -5.42 -0.54 -8.84
N VAL A 128 -6.21 -1.02 -7.89
CA VAL A 128 -7.37 -0.30 -7.34
C VAL A 128 -7.08 0.03 -5.88
N SER A 129 -7.13 1.32 -5.54
CA SER A 129 -6.96 1.78 -4.16
C SER A 129 -8.18 1.46 -3.30
N PHE A 130 -8.01 1.42 -1.98
CA PHE A 130 -9.15 1.32 -1.05
C PHE A 130 -10.12 2.49 -1.21
N TYR A 131 -9.60 3.68 -1.50
CA TYR A 131 -10.42 4.86 -1.76
C TYR A 131 -11.32 4.66 -2.99
N GLU A 132 -10.72 4.27 -4.13
CA GLU A 132 -11.45 3.99 -5.38
C GLU A 132 -12.50 2.89 -5.17
N ALA A 133 -12.15 1.81 -4.47
CA ALA A 133 -13.08 0.72 -4.19
C ALA A 133 -14.31 1.19 -3.38
N VAL A 134 -14.10 2.04 -2.36
CA VAL A 134 -15.20 2.62 -1.55
C VAL A 134 -16.04 3.58 -2.36
N GLU A 135 -15.41 4.44 -3.17
CA GLU A 135 -16.11 5.37 -4.06
C GLU A 135 -17.05 4.63 -5.01
N ARG A 136 -16.57 3.55 -5.65
CA ARG A 136 -17.41 2.71 -6.52
C ARG A 136 -18.62 2.14 -5.78
N VAL A 137 -18.42 1.60 -4.58
CA VAL A 137 -19.51 1.08 -3.75
C VAL A 137 -20.52 2.17 -3.40
N ASN A 138 -20.07 3.38 -3.07
CA ASN A 138 -20.94 4.52 -2.80
C ASN A 138 -21.77 4.94 -4.02
N GLN A 139 -21.21 4.78 -5.22
CA GLN A 139 -21.90 4.97 -6.50
C GLN A 139 -22.79 3.77 -6.89
N LYS A 140 -22.92 2.76 -6.02
CA LYS A 140 -23.63 1.50 -6.27
C LYS A 140 -23.04 0.67 -7.43
N LEU A 141 -21.77 0.89 -7.73
CA LEU A 141 -20.98 0.11 -8.67
C LEU A 141 -20.24 -1.01 -7.93
N PRO A 142 -19.92 -2.14 -8.60
CA PRO A 142 -19.08 -3.15 -8.01
C PRO A 142 -17.67 -2.60 -7.73
N ALA A 143 -17.10 -3.01 -6.58
CA ALA A 143 -15.74 -2.63 -6.20
C ALA A 143 -14.67 -3.17 -7.17
N ILE A 144 -14.97 -4.28 -7.86
CA ILE A 144 -14.13 -4.88 -8.90
C ILE A 144 -14.84 -4.65 -10.24
N ASP A 145 -14.15 -3.97 -11.14
CA ASP A 145 -14.66 -3.66 -12.47
C ASP A 145 -14.35 -4.77 -13.48
N LYS A 146 -15.20 -5.80 -13.54
CA LYS A 146 -14.97 -6.93 -14.46
C LYS A 146 -15.12 -6.56 -15.95
N GLU A 147 -15.72 -5.41 -16.26
CA GLU A 147 -15.99 -4.95 -17.63
C GLU A 147 -14.99 -3.87 -18.10
N TYR A 148 -13.96 -3.60 -17.29
CA TYR A 148 -12.93 -2.62 -17.60
C TYR A 148 -12.29 -2.88 -18.98
N ASN A 149 -12.37 -1.88 -19.88
CA ASN A 149 -11.89 -1.96 -21.26
C ASN A 149 -12.46 -3.12 -22.10
N SER A 150 -13.60 -3.68 -21.72
CA SER A 150 -14.29 -4.73 -22.49
C SER A 150 -14.60 -4.31 -23.93
N ALA A 151 -14.91 -3.03 -24.15
CA ALA A 151 -15.10 -2.44 -25.48
C ALA A 151 -13.83 -2.46 -26.37
N SER A 152 -12.65 -2.53 -25.75
CA SER A 152 -11.35 -2.69 -26.41
C SER A 152 -10.89 -4.16 -26.42
N GLY A 153 -11.83 -5.09 -26.23
CA GLY A 153 -11.62 -6.53 -26.23
C GLY A 153 -10.92 -7.10 -25.01
N TRP A 154 -10.81 -6.35 -23.90
CA TRP A 154 -10.19 -6.86 -22.68
C TRP A 154 -11.09 -7.85 -21.95
N LYS A 155 -10.49 -8.94 -21.47
CA LYS A 155 -11.16 -9.99 -20.71
C LYS A 155 -10.65 -10.03 -19.28
N PHE A 156 -11.54 -9.87 -18.32
CA PHE A 156 -11.21 -10.06 -16.90
C PHE A 156 -10.83 -11.51 -16.61
N LEU A 157 -9.75 -11.72 -15.83
CA LEU A 157 -9.29 -13.04 -15.40
C LEU A 157 -9.55 -13.28 -13.91
N PHE A 158 -8.88 -12.52 -13.06
CA PHE A 158 -8.95 -12.65 -11.60
C PHE A 158 -8.46 -11.39 -10.91
N THR A 159 -8.74 -11.28 -9.61
CA THR A 159 -8.10 -10.30 -8.73
C THR A 159 -7.04 -10.93 -7.85
N MET A 160 -6.13 -10.10 -7.35
CA MET A 160 -5.13 -10.45 -6.35
C MET A 160 -5.25 -9.52 -5.15
N LYS A 161 -5.35 -10.12 -3.98
CA LYS A 161 -5.26 -9.47 -2.66
C LYS A 161 -4.22 -10.18 -1.82
N GLN A 162 -3.71 -9.50 -0.80
CA GLN A 162 -2.77 -10.09 0.13
C GLN A 162 -3.38 -11.35 0.79
N ASN A 163 -2.58 -12.40 0.93
CA ASN A 163 -2.91 -13.72 1.44
C ASN A 163 -3.89 -14.56 0.60
N GLU A 164 -4.29 -14.10 -0.59
CA GLU A 164 -4.95 -14.98 -1.55
C GLU A 164 -3.96 -16.03 -2.08
N MET A 165 -4.49 -17.19 -2.43
CA MET A 165 -3.71 -18.39 -2.73
C MET A 165 -3.68 -18.67 -4.22
N PHE A 166 -2.49 -19.03 -4.71
CA PHE A 166 -2.23 -19.31 -6.11
C PHE A 166 -1.39 -20.58 -6.23
N LEU A 167 -1.78 -21.44 -7.16
CA LEU A 167 -1.00 -22.58 -7.60
C LEU A 167 -0.17 -22.19 -8.82
N PHE A 168 1.12 -22.49 -8.74
CA PHE A 168 2.07 -22.31 -9.83
C PHE A 168 2.38 -23.66 -10.47
N PRO A 169 2.03 -23.87 -11.75
CA PRO A 169 2.45 -25.08 -12.45
C PRO A 169 3.97 -25.23 -12.47
N SER A 170 4.43 -26.48 -12.45
CA SER A 170 5.83 -26.87 -12.64
C SER A 170 5.91 -28.09 -13.55
N GLU A 171 7.12 -28.52 -13.93
CA GLU A 171 7.32 -29.68 -14.81
C GLU A 171 6.61 -30.94 -14.30
N ASP A 172 6.60 -31.11 -12.97
CA ASP A 172 5.97 -32.24 -12.30
C ASP A 172 4.54 -31.96 -11.83
N PHE A 173 3.96 -30.77 -12.09
CA PHE A 173 2.65 -30.40 -11.55
C PHE A 173 1.84 -29.53 -12.52
N ASP A 174 0.78 -30.12 -13.09
CA ASP A 174 -0.29 -29.39 -13.79
C ASP A 174 -1.60 -29.44 -12.97
N PRO A 175 -2.12 -28.28 -12.51
CA PRO A 175 -3.42 -28.19 -11.84
C PRO A 175 -4.60 -28.77 -12.64
N LYS A 176 -4.49 -28.93 -13.97
CA LYS A 176 -5.54 -29.53 -14.82
C LYS A 176 -5.61 -31.04 -14.74
N GLU A 177 -4.50 -31.71 -14.43
CA GLU A 177 -4.39 -33.17 -14.42
C GLU A 177 -4.60 -33.77 -13.03
N VAL A 178 -4.64 -32.92 -12.00
CA VAL A 178 -4.74 -33.32 -10.60
C VAL A 178 -6.12 -32.95 -10.05
N ASP A 179 -6.78 -33.88 -9.37
CA ASP A 179 -7.98 -33.54 -8.59
C ASP A 179 -7.58 -32.69 -7.38
N LEU A 180 -7.87 -31.38 -7.46
CA LEU A 180 -7.54 -30.40 -6.43
C LEU A 180 -8.41 -30.53 -5.16
N PHE A 181 -9.50 -31.30 -5.20
CA PHE A 181 -10.41 -31.49 -4.07
C PHE A 181 -10.15 -32.80 -3.30
N ASP A 182 -9.37 -33.73 -3.87
CA ASP A 182 -8.97 -34.96 -3.17
C ASP A 182 -7.90 -34.65 -2.11
N GLU A 183 -8.19 -35.03 -0.86
CA GLU A 183 -7.29 -34.86 0.29
C GLU A 183 -5.96 -35.58 0.12
N LYS A 184 -5.92 -36.67 -0.65
CA LYS A 184 -4.69 -37.42 -0.93
C LYS A 184 -3.66 -36.58 -1.70
N ASN A 185 -4.13 -35.61 -2.49
CA ASN A 185 -3.28 -34.77 -3.32
C ASN A 185 -2.75 -33.54 -2.57
N LEU A 186 -3.22 -33.25 -1.35
CA LEU A 186 -2.85 -32.03 -0.62
C LEU A 186 -1.34 -31.86 -0.42
N SER A 187 -0.63 -32.94 -0.08
CA SER A 187 0.83 -32.88 0.09
C SER A 187 1.56 -32.51 -1.21
N PHE A 188 1.03 -33.01 -2.33
CA PHE A 188 1.57 -32.75 -3.66
C PHE A 188 1.27 -31.32 -4.13
N ILE A 189 0.02 -30.89 -3.98
CA ILE A 189 -0.47 -29.53 -4.30
C ILE A 189 0.26 -28.49 -3.44
N SER A 190 0.45 -28.77 -2.15
CA SER A 190 1.10 -27.90 -1.16
C SER A 190 2.44 -27.37 -1.64
N LYS A 191 3.26 -28.19 -2.32
CA LYS A 191 4.59 -27.82 -2.84
C LYS A 191 4.55 -26.68 -3.86
N ASN A 192 3.43 -26.53 -4.56
CA ASN A 192 3.24 -25.54 -5.61
C ASN A 192 2.27 -24.42 -5.19
N LEU A 193 1.91 -24.37 -3.90
CA LEU A 193 0.90 -23.45 -3.35
C LEU A 193 1.55 -22.24 -2.68
N PHE A 194 1.22 -21.06 -3.18
CA PHE A 194 1.79 -19.82 -2.72
C PHE A 194 0.69 -18.81 -2.37
N ARG A 195 0.92 -18.03 -1.33
CA ARG A 195 0.09 -16.88 -0.95
C ARG A 195 0.69 -15.59 -1.49
N VAL A 196 -0.15 -14.66 -1.91
CA VAL A 196 0.27 -13.30 -2.23
C VAL A 196 0.78 -12.62 -0.96
N GLN A 197 2.00 -12.11 -0.99
CA GLN A 197 2.61 -11.43 0.15
C GLN A 197 2.58 -9.92 -0.01
N LYS A 198 3.04 -9.42 -1.16
CA LYS A 198 3.14 -8.00 -1.48
C LYS A 198 2.84 -7.78 -2.95
N ILE A 199 2.16 -6.68 -3.24
CA ILE A 199 1.85 -6.28 -4.61
C ILE A 199 2.48 -4.91 -4.86
N ALA A 200 3.24 -4.82 -5.95
CA ALA A 200 3.70 -3.57 -6.54
C ALA A 200 3.29 -3.55 -8.03
N THR A 201 3.36 -2.38 -8.64
CA THR A 201 3.02 -2.18 -10.06
C THR A 201 3.87 -3.10 -10.94
N LYS A 202 3.21 -4.05 -11.61
CA LYS A 202 3.79 -5.10 -12.47
C LYS A 202 4.81 -6.00 -11.78
N ASP A 203 4.79 -6.06 -10.45
CA ASP A 203 5.77 -6.80 -9.66
C ASP A 203 5.13 -7.40 -8.40
N TYR A 204 4.94 -8.71 -8.40
CA TYR A 204 4.13 -9.43 -7.42
C TYR A 204 4.99 -10.42 -6.65
N PHE A 205 4.88 -10.36 -5.32
CA PHE A 205 5.64 -11.21 -4.42
C PHE A 205 4.71 -12.26 -3.83
N PHE A 206 5.14 -13.50 -3.93
CA PHE A 206 4.46 -14.66 -3.42
C PHE A 206 5.35 -15.38 -2.40
N ARG A 207 4.73 -16.00 -1.41
CA ARG A 207 5.39 -16.84 -0.42
C ARG A 207 4.74 -18.20 -0.42
N HIS A 208 5.55 -19.24 -0.23
CA HIS A 208 5.01 -20.57 -0.01
C HIS A 208 4.07 -20.52 1.19
N HIS A 209 2.95 -21.24 1.12
CA HIS A 209 1.89 -21.07 2.12
C HIS A 209 2.29 -21.46 3.54
N LEU A 210 3.23 -22.41 3.69
CA LEU A 210 3.82 -22.81 4.97
C LEU A 210 4.99 -21.92 5.42
N GLU A 211 5.45 -20.98 4.59
CA GLU A 211 6.60 -20.14 4.92
C GLU A 211 6.21 -18.99 5.85
N THR A 212 6.85 -18.96 7.02
CA THR A 212 6.66 -17.95 8.06
C THR A 212 7.68 -16.81 7.94
N THR A 213 8.82 -17.05 7.29
CA THR A 213 9.90 -16.08 7.15
C THR A 213 9.69 -15.20 5.92
N VAL A 214 10.07 -13.93 6.03
CA VAL A 214 9.93 -12.93 4.96
C VAL A 214 11.25 -12.71 4.20
N GLU A 215 12.27 -13.52 4.43
CA GLU A 215 13.58 -13.37 3.80
C GLU A 215 13.58 -13.81 2.33
N ASP A 216 14.14 -12.95 1.46
CA ASP A 216 14.31 -13.21 0.03
C ASP A 216 15.67 -13.87 -0.25
N ASN A 217 15.90 -15.07 0.28
CA ASN A 217 17.12 -15.80 -0.01
C ASN A 217 17.12 -16.31 -1.46
N SER A 218 18.06 -15.84 -2.28
CA SER A 218 18.18 -16.21 -3.69
C SER A 218 18.24 -17.72 -3.95
N ALA A 219 18.82 -18.50 -3.04
CA ALA A 219 18.90 -19.96 -3.18
C ALA A 219 17.55 -20.67 -3.04
N LEU A 220 16.57 -20.02 -2.41
CA LEU A 220 15.23 -20.57 -2.16
C LEU A 220 14.15 -19.98 -3.08
N LYS A 221 14.56 -19.17 -4.06
CA LYS A 221 13.64 -18.58 -5.04
C LYS A 221 13.01 -19.69 -5.89
N GLY A 222 11.69 -19.65 -6.04
CA GLY A 222 10.87 -20.68 -6.67
C GLY A 222 10.36 -21.75 -5.71
N ILE A 223 10.97 -21.87 -4.53
CA ILE A 223 10.64 -22.90 -3.52
C ILE A 223 9.87 -22.25 -2.36
N THR A 224 10.51 -21.38 -1.58
CA THR A 224 9.88 -20.72 -0.42
C THR A 224 9.27 -19.37 -0.79
N TRP A 225 9.74 -18.77 -1.88
CA TRP A 225 9.21 -17.51 -2.39
C TRP A 225 9.30 -17.36 -3.90
N ARG A 226 8.41 -16.54 -4.47
CA ARG A 226 8.43 -16.17 -5.90
C ARG A 226 8.24 -14.67 -6.05
N ARG A 227 8.83 -14.12 -7.12
CA ARG A 227 8.64 -12.75 -7.55
C ARG A 227 8.37 -12.79 -9.04
N GLU A 228 7.16 -12.42 -9.41
CA GLU A 228 6.64 -12.56 -10.77
C GLU A 228 6.23 -11.20 -11.31
N GLY A 229 6.50 -10.97 -12.58
CA GLY A 229 5.84 -9.91 -13.34
C GLY A 229 4.52 -10.40 -13.94
N LEU A 230 3.90 -9.58 -14.78
CA LEU A 230 2.68 -9.95 -15.50
C LEU A 230 2.82 -11.26 -16.30
N SER A 231 3.97 -11.48 -16.95
CA SER A 231 4.20 -12.73 -17.71
C SER A 231 4.23 -13.98 -16.84
N GLY A 232 4.71 -13.88 -15.60
CA GLY A 232 4.75 -14.99 -14.64
C GLY A 232 3.39 -15.35 -14.05
N LEU A 233 2.37 -14.52 -14.29
CA LEU A 233 0.98 -14.81 -13.95
C LEU A 233 0.23 -15.55 -15.07
N LYS A 234 0.89 -15.84 -16.20
CA LYS A 234 0.29 -16.70 -17.22
C LYS A 234 0.18 -18.12 -16.67
N ASN A 235 -1.01 -18.72 -16.80
CA ASN A 235 -1.33 -20.08 -16.35
C ASN A 235 -1.31 -20.32 -14.83
N VAL A 236 -1.34 -19.27 -13.98
CA VAL A 236 -1.50 -19.44 -12.53
C VAL A 236 -2.96 -19.73 -12.19
N TRP A 237 -3.18 -20.51 -11.12
CA TRP A 237 -4.51 -20.91 -10.69
C TRP A 237 -4.83 -20.30 -9.33
N LYS A 238 -5.77 -19.36 -9.29
CA LYS A 238 -6.31 -18.84 -8.03
C LYS A 238 -7.11 -19.92 -7.34
N VAL A 239 -6.85 -20.15 -6.06
CA VAL A 239 -7.59 -21.11 -5.24
C VAL A 239 -8.02 -20.48 -3.92
N ARG A 240 -9.08 -21.01 -3.33
CA ARG A 240 -9.55 -20.64 -2.00
C ARG A 240 -9.42 -21.82 -1.07
N LEU A 241 -8.84 -21.58 0.11
CA LEU A 241 -8.78 -22.56 1.18
C LEU A 241 -9.85 -22.30 2.24
N ASN A 242 -10.30 -23.35 2.90
CA ASN A 242 -11.02 -23.24 4.18
C ASN A 242 -10.04 -23.18 5.37
N HIS A 243 -10.58 -23.05 6.57
CA HIS A 243 -9.80 -22.98 7.82
C HIS A 243 -8.98 -24.26 8.14
N LEU A 244 -9.24 -25.37 7.44
CA LEU A 244 -8.50 -26.63 7.56
C LEU A 244 -7.42 -26.79 6.49
N GLY A 245 -7.23 -25.78 5.62
CA GLY A 245 -6.27 -25.82 4.52
C GLY A 245 -6.72 -26.64 3.30
N LYS A 246 -8.00 -27.02 3.22
CA LYS A 246 -8.56 -27.74 2.05
C LYS A 246 -9.00 -26.73 1.00
N ILE A 247 -8.74 -27.04 -0.28
CA ILE A 247 -9.23 -26.25 -1.41
C ILE A 247 -10.75 -26.41 -1.51
N VAL A 248 -11.47 -25.29 -1.53
CA VAL A 248 -12.94 -25.25 -1.63
C VAL A 248 -13.44 -24.57 -2.89
N GLN A 249 -12.57 -23.82 -3.58
CA GLN A 249 -12.93 -23.12 -4.81
C GLN A 249 -11.68 -22.90 -5.66
N VAL A 250 -11.86 -22.94 -6.98
CA VAL A 250 -10.86 -22.65 -7.99
C VAL A 250 -11.37 -21.53 -8.90
N GLY A 251 -10.51 -20.55 -9.20
CA GLY A 251 -10.85 -19.35 -9.96
C GLY A 251 -11.18 -18.14 -9.08
N GLU A 252 -11.75 -17.11 -9.71
CA GLU A 252 -12.15 -15.87 -9.03
C GLU A 252 -13.38 -16.09 -8.13
N TYR A 253 -13.39 -15.41 -6.97
CA TYR A 253 -14.47 -15.48 -5.97
C TYR A 253 -14.75 -14.15 -5.30
#